data_AF-A0A7C3FEP3-F1
#
_entry.id   AF-A0A7C3FEP3-F1
#
_cell.length_a   1.000
_cell.length_b   1.000
_cell.length_c   1.000
_cell.angle_alpha   90.00
_cell.angle_beta   90.00
_cell.angle_gamma   90.00
#
_symmetry.space_group_name_H-M   'P 1'
#
loop_
_entity.id
_entity.type
_entity.pdbx_description
1 polymer ?
#
loop_
_entity_poly.entity_id
_entity_poly.type
_entity_poly.pdbx_seq_one_letter_code
_entity_poly.pdbx_strand_id
1 'polypeptide(L)'
;MISWLRELAMIAVGMAFITGALAIVLKDRRWMLLMLAGEYIALTWLVGLALPIQVAAAKLVGGMMACAILAMSVVRVGYESRLSEREGLPSGFAFRIIGVLLVSASMWGLVERGGMFLPQAVHPAAALGSGLLLGLGLLHLGISEEPFRVGIGLLSAMAGFEIVYVVVEPSLAVLAFMTAIHIGISIVVSYLIVGASTDEVEGLS
;
A
#
# COMPACT_ATOMS: atom_id res chain seq x y z
N MET A 1 -25.01 -15.35 -1.82
CA MET A 1 -24.78 -15.06 -0.39
C MET A 1 -23.73 -13.96 -0.15
N ILE A 2 -23.27 -13.22 -1.16
CA ILE A 2 -22.41 -12.03 -0.99
C ILE A 2 -22.87 -10.91 -1.95
N SER A 3 -24.17 -10.58 -1.99
CA SER A 3 -24.63 -9.39 -2.73
C SER A 3 -24.17 -8.10 -2.04
N TRP A 4 -24.18 -8.11 -0.70
CA TRP A 4 -23.76 -6.98 0.12
C TRP A 4 -22.30 -6.51 -0.07
N LEU A 5 -21.30 -7.38 -0.22
CA LEU A 5 -19.91 -6.92 -0.45
C LEU A 5 -19.76 -6.34 -1.85
N ARG A 6 -20.58 -6.76 -2.82
CA ARG A 6 -20.57 -6.19 -4.18
C ARG A 6 -21.17 -4.80 -4.18
N GLU A 7 -22.26 -4.59 -3.46
CA GLU A 7 -22.86 -3.26 -3.27
C GLU A 7 -21.93 -2.32 -2.50
N LEU A 8 -21.21 -2.82 -1.49
CA LEU A 8 -20.21 -2.05 -0.75
C LEU A 8 -18.80 -2.03 -1.39
N ALA A 9 -18.60 -2.66 -2.55
CA ALA A 9 -17.25 -2.74 -3.15
C ALA A 9 -16.68 -1.35 -3.48
N MET A 10 -17.54 -0.39 -3.85
CA MET A 10 -17.13 1.00 -4.08
C MET A 10 -16.61 1.69 -2.82
N ILE A 11 -17.10 1.30 -1.64
CA ILE A 11 -16.60 1.82 -0.36
C ILE A 11 -15.17 1.32 -0.13
N ALA A 12 -14.89 0.05 -0.44
CA ALA A 12 -13.54 -0.50 -0.35
C ALA A 12 -12.57 0.20 -1.33
N VAL A 13 -13.02 0.52 -2.54
CA VAL A 13 -12.23 1.32 -3.50
C VAL A 13 -11.97 2.72 -2.97
N GLY A 14 -12.99 3.38 -2.43
CA GLY A 14 -12.86 4.70 -1.81
C GLY A 14 -11.87 4.67 -0.64
N MET A 15 -11.94 3.64 0.20
CA MET A 15 -11.00 3.44 1.31
C MET A 15 -9.57 3.25 0.80
N ALA A 16 -9.35 2.36 -0.18
CA ALA A 16 -8.04 2.13 -0.81
C ALA A 16 -7.46 3.42 -1.40
N PHE A 17 -8.29 4.19 -2.10
CA PHE A 17 -7.90 5.48 -2.66
C PHE A 17 -7.50 6.48 -1.57
N ILE A 18 -8.34 6.65 -0.56
CA ILE A 18 -8.09 7.59 0.54
C ILE A 18 -6.81 7.21 1.28
N THR A 19 -6.63 5.93 1.65
CA THR A 19 -5.44 5.49 2.37
C THR A 19 -4.17 5.62 1.54
N GLY A 20 -4.20 5.23 0.26
CA GLY A 20 -3.06 5.36 -0.65
C GLY A 20 -2.69 6.82 -0.93
N ALA A 21 -3.68 7.68 -1.17
CA ALA A 21 -3.46 9.11 -1.38
C ALA A 21 -2.94 9.80 -0.10
N LEU A 22 -3.52 9.50 1.07
CA LEU A 22 -3.03 10.04 2.33
C LEU A 22 -1.63 9.53 2.66
N ALA A 23 -1.29 8.28 2.34
CA ALA A 23 0.07 7.76 2.56
C ALA A 23 1.14 8.57 1.82
N ILE A 24 0.82 9.10 0.63
CA ILE A 24 1.69 9.98 -0.16
C ILE A 24 1.78 11.39 0.45
N VAL A 25 0.65 11.90 0.93
CA VAL A 25 0.51 13.28 1.41
C VAL A 25 1.08 13.44 2.83
N LEU A 26 0.84 12.48 3.70
CA LEU A 26 1.21 12.53 5.10
C LEU A 26 2.73 12.40 5.27
N LYS A 27 3.29 13.27 6.10
CA LYS A 27 4.70 13.21 6.45
C LYS A 27 4.96 12.35 7.70
N ASP A 28 4.00 12.30 8.61
CA ASP A 28 4.16 11.64 9.90
C ASP A 28 4.19 10.12 9.78
N ARG A 29 5.29 9.51 10.23
CA ARG A 29 5.49 8.05 10.17
C ARG A 29 4.39 7.25 10.88
N ARG A 30 3.86 7.79 12.00
CA ARG A 30 2.77 7.15 12.76
C ARG A 30 1.48 7.06 11.96
N TRP A 31 1.10 8.15 11.29
CA TRP A 31 -0.11 8.18 10.49
C TRP A 31 0.04 7.35 9.22
N MET A 32 1.24 7.31 8.63
CA MET A 32 1.53 6.43 7.50
C MET A 32 1.34 4.94 7.83
N LEU A 33 1.72 4.47 9.04
CA LEU A 33 1.44 3.11 9.49
C LEU A 33 -0.07 2.82 9.59
N LEU A 34 -0.84 3.79 10.09
CA LEU A 34 -2.30 3.66 10.17
C LEU A 34 -2.93 3.62 8.77
N MET A 35 -2.42 4.42 7.83
CA MET A 35 -2.87 4.39 6.44
C MET A 35 -2.57 3.04 5.80
N LEU A 36 -1.38 2.48 6.01
CA LEU A 36 -1.02 1.15 5.51
C LEU A 36 -1.91 0.04 6.11
N ALA A 37 -2.21 0.10 7.40
CA ALA A 37 -3.14 -0.84 8.03
C ALA A 37 -4.55 -0.72 7.42
N GLY A 38 -5.03 0.51 7.18
CA GLY A 38 -6.29 0.75 6.48
C GLY A 38 -6.28 0.23 5.04
N GLU A 39 -5.15 0.36 4.35
CA GLU A 39 -4.94 -0.14 3.00
C GLU A 39 -5.02 -1.67 2.94
N TYR A 40 -4.45 -2.39 3.91
CA TYR A 40 -4.59 -3.85 4.02
C TYR A 40 -6.03 -4.31 4.32
N ILE A 41 -6.80 -3.51 5.05
CA ILE A 41 -8.23 -3.77 5.26
C ILE A 41 -8.99 -3.64 3.93
N ALA A 42 -8.75 -2.55 3.18
CA ALA A 42 -9.35 -2.33 1.87
C ALA A 42 -8.94 -3.43 0.87
N LEU A 43 -7.66 -3.81 0.85
CA LEU A 43 -7.12 -4.93 0.07
C LEU A 43 -7.88 -6.22 0.37
N THR A 44 -7.99 -6.57 1.66
CA THR A 44 -8.66 -7.81 2.08
C THR A 44 -10.12 -7.83 1.65
N TRP A 45 -10.81 -6.69 1.73
CA TRP A 45 -12.19 -6.56 1.27
C TRP A 45 -12.29 -6.82 -0.24
N LEU A 46 -11.41 -6.19 -1.04
CA LEU A 46 -11.42 -6.34 -2.50
C LEU A 46 -11.04 -7.76 -2.93
N VAL A 47 -10.08 -8.40 -2.26
CA VAL A 47 -9.72 -9.82 -2.47
C VAL A 47 -10.87 -10.75 -2.07
N GLY A 48 -11.61 -10.40 -1.02
CA GLY A 48 -12.81 -11.13 -0.58
C GLY A 48 -13.96 -11.14 -1.60
N LEU A 49 -13.88 -10.36 -2.68
CA LEU A 49 -14.83 -10.46 -3.80
C LEU A 49 -14.57 -11.69 -4.69
N ALA A 50 -13.33 -12.18 -4.72
CA ALA A 50 -12.90 -13.32 -5.53
C ALA A 50 -12.73 -14.62 -4.72
N LEU A 51 -12.52 -14.52 -3.40
CA LEU A 51 -12.18 -15.65 -2.53
C LEU A 51 -13.14 -15.84 -1.35
N PRO A 52 -13.18 -17.05 -0.76
CA PRO A 52 -13.89 -17.29 0.50
C PRO A 52 -13.39 -16.40 1.63
N ILE A 53 -14.31 -15.94 2.49
CA ILE A 53 -14.02 -15.00 3.58
C ILE A 53 -12.95 -15.51 4.57
N GLN A 54 -12.88 -16.83 4.78
CA GLN A 54 -11.89 -17.44 5.67
C GLN A 54 -10.46 -17.18 5.16
N VAL A 55 -10.29 -17.23 3.85
CA VAL A 55 -8.99 -17.04 3.19
C VAL A 55 -8.61 -15.55 3.21
N ALA A 56 -9.57 -14.66 2.96
CA ALA A 56 -9.39 -13.23 3.10
C ALA A 56 -9.00 -12.84 4.54
N ALA A 57 -9.63 -13.44 5.55
CA ALA A 57 -9.29 -13.17 6.95
C ALA A 57 -7.85 -13.61 7.31
N ALA A 58 -7.42 -14.79 6.87
CA ALA A 58 -6.04 -15.26 7.08
C ALA A 58 -5.01 -14.32 6.43
N LYS A 59 -5.37 -13.76 5.28
CA LYS A 59 -4.56 -12.81 4.53
C LYS A 59 -4.41 -11.46 5.24
N LEU A 60 -5.47 -10.96 5.86
CA LEU A 60 -5.40 -9.73 6.65
C LEU A 60 -4.36 -9.85 7.76
N VAL A 61 -4.28 -11.02 8.42
CA VAL A 61 -3.26 -11.28 9.45
C VAL A 61 -1.86 -11.07 8.88
N GLY A 62 -1.60 -11.59 7.67
CA GLY A 62 -0.34 -11.39 6.96
C GLY A 62 0.01 -9.90 6.73
N GLY A 63 -0.95 -9.12 6.24
CA GLY A 63 -0.78 -7.66 6.07
C GLY A 63 -0.55 -6.92 7.39
N MET A 64 -1.24 -7.34 8.46
CA MET A 64 -1.06 -6.76 9.79
C MET A 64 0.30 -7.13 10.39
N MET A 65 0.85 -8.33 10.10
CA MET A 65 2.21 -8.70 10.50
C MET A 65 3.25 -7.82 9.79
N ALA A 66 3.09 -7.56 8.50
CA ALA A 66 3.92 -6.61 7.76
C ALA A 66 3.90 -5.21 8.40
N CYS A 67 2.71 -4.71 8.74
CA CYS A 67 2.55 -3.45 9.47
C CYS A 67 3.25 -3.46 10.84
N ALA A 68 3.10 -4.56 11.60
CA ALA A 68 3.71 -4.69 12.93
C ALA A 68 5.24 -4.69 12.86
N ILE A 69 5.81 -5.36 11.87
CA ILE A 69 7.27 -5.35 11.62
C ILE A 69 7.74 -3.91 11.41
N LEU A 70 7.13 -3.19 10.46
CA LEU A 70 7.49 -1.80 10.19
C LEU A 70 7.26 -0.87 11.38
N ALA A 71 6.16 -1.07 12.12
CA ALA A 71 5.84 -0.28 13.30
C ALA A 71 6.91 -0.41 14.39
N MET A 72 7.38 -1.63 14.66
CA MET A 72 8.46 -1.85 15.63
C MET A 72 9.75 -1.14 15.22
N SER A 73 10.08 -1.13 13.93
CA SER A 73 11.30 -0.48 13.42
C SER A 73 11.22 1.04 13.53
N VAL A 74 10.07 1.63 13.17
CA VAL A 74 9.84 3.07 13.32
C VAL A 74 9.85 3.49 14.79
N VAL A 75 9.29 2.69 15.70
CA VAL A 75 9.32 2.99 17.14
C VAL A 75 10.74 2.93 17.69
N ARG A 76 11.56 1.97 17.25
CA ARG A 76 12.98 1.87 17.65
C ARG A 76 13.79 3.08 17.21
N VAL A 77 13.72 3.45 15.93
CA VAL A 77 14.48 4.59 15.36
C VAL A 77 13.91 5.96 15.77
N GLY A 78 12.60 6.03 16.03
CA GLY A 78 11.93 7.24 16.53
C GLY A 78 12.39 7.69 17.92
N TYR A 79 13.16 6.86 18.64
CA TYR A 79 13.81 7.24 19.89
C TYR A 79 15.10 8.06 19.66
N GLU A 80 15.82 7.79 18.56
CA GLU A 80 17.12 8.44 18.26
C GLU A 80 17.00 9.65 17.33
N SER A 81 16.00 9.67 16.44
CA SER A 81 15.86 10.68 15.36
C SER A 81 15.19 12.01 15.76
N ARG A 82 15.02 12.31 17.06
CA ARG A 82 14.49 13.62 17.53
C ARG A 82 15.44 14.81 17.31
N LEU A 83 16.63 14.60 16.73
CA LEU A 83 17.67 15.62 16.58
C LEU A 83 17.92 16.09 15.14
N SER A 84 17.23 15.55 14.12
CA SER A 84 17.43 15.94 12.71
C SER A 84 16.13 16.42 12.06
N GLU A 85 15.49 17.40 12.69
CA GLU A 85 14.40 18.17 12.10
C GLU A 85 15.01 19.30 11.25
N ARG A 86 15.66 18.96 10.12
CA ARG A 86 15.89 19.95 9.06
C ARG A 86 14.65 20.01 8.17
N GLU A 87 13.72 20.82 8.65
CA GLU A 87 12.58 21.34 7.91
C GLU A 87 13.01 21.97 6.58
N GLY A 88 12.69 21.28 5.48
CA GLY A 88 12.49 21.89 4.18
C GLY A 88 11.00 22.07 3.92
N LEU A 89 10.54 23.33 3.84
CA LEU A 89 9.17 23.75 3.49
C LEU A 89 8.69 23.21 2.10
N PRO A 90 7.37 23.23 1.84
CA PRO A 90 6.60 22.16 1.22
C PRO A 90 6.37 22.34 -0.30
N SER A 91 7.41 22.48 -1.12
CA SER A 91 7.22 22.65 -2.57
C SER A 91 6.67 21.37 -3.26
N GLY A 92 6.86 20.20 -2.66
CA GLY A 92 6.40 18.92 -3.22
C GLY A 92 4.91 18.60 -3.03
N PHE A 93 4.16 19.35 -2.21
CA PHE A 93 2.75 19.00 -1.93
C PHE A 93 1.86 19.16 -3.16
N ALA A 94 1.98 20.28 -3.89
CA ALA A 94 1.20 20.50 -5.11
C ALA A 94 1.52 19.43 -6.17
N PHE A 95 2.80 19.10 -6.35
CA PHE A 95 3.23 18.03 -7.26
C PHE A 95 2.64 16.67 -6.86
N ARG A 96 2.63 16.33 -5.56
CA ARG A 96 2.01 15.11 -5.03
C ARG A 96 0.51 15.05 -5.34
N ILE A 97 -0.22 16.13 -5.04
CA ILE A 97 -1.67 16.18 -5.29
C ILE A 97 -1.96 16.07 -6.79
N ILE A 98 -1.22 16.77 -7.63
CA ILE A 98 -1.35 16.67 -9.09
C ILE A 98 -1.05 15.24 -9.54
N GLY A 99 0.01 14.61 -9.04
CA GLY A 99 0.35 13.23 -9.35
C GLY A 99 -0.76 12.24 -8.96
N VAL A 100 -1.30 12.36 -7.74
CA VAL A 100 -2.42 11.55 -7.25
C VAL A 100 -3.64 11.73 -8.15
N LEU A 101 -4.01 12.97 -8.49
CA LEU A 101 -5.13 13.27 -9.37
C LEU A 101 -4.92 12.71 -10.78
N LEU A 102 -3.73 12.85 -11.35
CA LEU A 102 -3.40 12.35 -12.69
C LEU A 102 -3.45 10.82 -12.75
N VAL A 103 -2.85 10.14 -11.78
CA VAL A 103 -2.89 8.68 -11.69
C VAL A 103 -4.33 8.21 -11.54
N SER A 104 -5.11 8.85 -10.67
CA SER A 104 -6.50 8.46 -10.41
C SER A 104 -7.39 8.68 -11.62
N ALA A 105 -7.27 9.83 -12.29
CA ALA A 105 -8.00 10.13 -13.52
C ALA A 105 -7.61 9.17 -14.65
N SER A 106 -6.32 8.82 -14.75
CA SER A 106 -5.82 7.86 -15.74
C SER A 106 -6.39 6.46 -15.51
N MET A 107 -6.37 5.98 -14.26
CA MET A 107 -6.93 4.66 -13.92
C MET A 107 -8.44 4.61 -14.13
N TRP A 108 -9.16 5.66 -13.73
CA TRP A 108 -10.60 5.76 -13.97
C TRP A 108 -10.91 5.68 -15.48
N GLY A 109 -10.22 6.48 -16.28
CA GLY A 109 -10.39 6.48 -17.73
C GLY A 109 -10.03 5.13 -18.39
N LEU A 110 -9.04 4.41 -17.85
CA LEU A 110 -8.64 3.11 -18.37
C LEU A 110 -9.68 2.02 -18.08
N VAL A 111 -10.28 2.03 -16.88
CA VAL A 111 -11.33 1.09 -16.48
C VAL A 111 -12.62 1.33 -17.28
N GLU A 112 -13.07 2.58 -17.41
CA GLU A 112 -14.29 2.91 -18.16
C GLU A 112 -14.18 2.54 -19.64
N ARG A 113 -13.00 2.72 -20.23
CA ARG A 113 -12.76 2.39 -21.65
C ARG A 113 -12.56 0.90 -21.89
N GLY A 114 -12.59 0.06 -20.86
CA GLY A 114 -12.26 -1.36 -20.95
C GLY A 114 -10.81 -1.61 -21.41
N GLY A 115 -9.93 -0.61 -21.25
CA GLY A 115 -8.56 -0.65 -21.75
C GLY A 115 -7.59 -1.43 -20.87
N MET A 116 -8.03 -1.87 -19.69
CA MET A 116 -7.24 -2.76 -18.85
C MET A 116 -7.36 -4.18 -19.41
N PHE A 117 -6.25 -4.78 -19.82
CA PHE A 117 -6.15 -6.19 -20.27
C PHE A 117 -6.35 -7.17 -19.09
N LEU A 118 -7.39 -6.95 -18.30
CA LEU A 118 -7.77 -7.82 -17.20
C LEU A 118 -8.69 -8.92 -17.70
N PRO A 119 -8.64 -10.11 -17.09
CA PRO A 119 -9.65 -11.14 -17.31
C PRO A 119 -11.05 -10.55 -17.07
N GLN A 120 -12.02 -10.83 -17.96
CA GLN A 120 -13.42 -10.39 -17.80
C GLN A 120 -14.08 -10.87 -16.50
N ALA A 121 -13.45 -11.80 -15.78
CA ALA A 121 -13.85 -12.28 -14.48
C ALA A 121 -13.58 -11.28 -13.32
N VAL A 122 -12.75 -10.25 -13.53
CA VAL A 122 -12.46 -9.25 -12.49
C VAL A 122 -13.64 -8.31 -12.34
N HIS A 123 -14.14 -8.16 -11.11
CA HIS A 123 -15.18 -7.18 -10.81
C HIS A 123 -14.67 -5.75 -11.09
N PRO A 124 -15.45 -4.86 -11.73
CA PRO A 124 -14.98 -3.51 -12.09
C PRO A 124 -14.41 -2.71 -10.91
N ALA A 125 -15.01 -2.85 -9.73
CA ALA A 125 -14.48 -2.23 -8.51
C ALA A 125 -13.10 -2.77 -8.10
N ALA A 126 -12.87 -4.09 -8.25
CA ALA A 126 -11.57 -4.69 -7.96
C ALA A 126 -10.51 -4.21 -8.96
N ALA A 127 -10.86 -4.09 -10.24
CA ALA A 127 -9.99 -3.55 -11.30
C ALA A 127 -9.58 -2.09 -11.02
N LEU A 128 -10.54 -1.25 -10.61
CA LEU A 128 -10.27 0.13 -10.25
C LEU A 128 -9.42 0.22 -8.98
N GLY A 129 -9.78 -0.53 -7.93
CA GLY A 129 -9.02 -0.57 -6.69
C GLY A 129 -7.58 -1.05 -6.91
N SER A 130 -7.38 -2.11 -7.70
CA SER A 130 -6.04 -2.59 -8.04
C SER A 130 -5.24 -1.56 -8.82
N GLY A 131 -5.84 -0.92 -9.81
CA GLY A 131 -5.18 0.09 -10.64
C GLY A 131 -4.78 1.32 -9.82
N LEU A 132 -5.65 1.76 -8.91
CA LEU A 132 -5.36 2.86 -7.99
C LEU A 132 -4.23 2.51 -7.02
N LEU A 133 -4.29 1.36 -6.36
CA LEU A 133 -3.23 0.93 -5.44
C LEU A 133 -1.88 0.73 -6.14
N LEU A 134 -1.87 0.10 -7.32
CA LEU A 134 -0.67 -0.03 -8.13
C LEU A 134 -0.13 1.33 -8.55
N GLY A 135 -0.97 2.17 -9.15
CA GLY A 135 -0.57 3.47 -9.67
C GLY A 135 -0.08 4.40 -8.57
N LEU A 136 -0.80 4.48 -7.45
CA LEU A 136 -0.43 5.31 -6.30
C LEU A 136 0.79 4.75 -5.58
N GLY A 137 0.91 3.44 -5.41
CA GLY A 137 2.10 2.80 -4.84
C GLY A 137 3.35 3.07 -5.67
N LEU A 138 3.27 2.95 -7.00
CA LEU A 138 4.36 3.29 -7.92
C LEU A 138 4.68 4.79 -7.93
N LEU A 139 3.66 5.65 -7.88
CA LEU A 139 3.87 7.10 -7.73
C LEU A 139 4.57 7.41 -6.41
N HIS A 140 4.17 6.77 -5.31
CA HIS A 140 4.78 6.94 -4.00
C HIS A 140 6.26 6.51 -4.02
N LEU A 141 6.58 5.40 -4.68
CA LEU A 141 7.97 4.96 -4.91
C LEU A 141 8.76 5.97 -5.73
N GLY A 142 8.18 6.51 -6.81
CA GLY A 142 8.86 7.44 -7.70
C GLY A 142 9.21 8.80 -7.08
N ILE A 143 8.63 9.15 -5.93
CA ILE A 143 8.81 10.45 -5.27
C ILE A 143 9.38 10.35 -3.85
N SER A 144 9.73 9.14 -3.41
CA SER A 144 10.21 8.88 -2.05
C SER A 144 11.63 8.36 -2.05
N GLU A 145 12.47 8.97 -1.22
CA GLU A 145 13.86 8.55 -1.01
C GLU A 145 14.06 7.93 0.38
N GLU A 146 13.19 8.27 1.35
CA GLU A 146 13.22 7.72 2.70
C GLU A 146 12.85 6.23 2.68
N PRO A 147 13.68 5.32 3.23
CA PRO A 147 13.47 3.86 3.16
C PRO A 147 12.08 3.42 3.65
N PHE A 148 11.58 4.05 4.71
CA PHE A 148 10.25 3.77 5.26
C PHE A 148 9.13 4.09 4.26
N ARG A 149 9.21 5.23 3.57
CA ARG A 149 8.23 5.63 2.56
C ARG A 149 8.29 4.75 1.33
N VAL A 150 9.51 4.42 0.88
CA VAL A 150 9.74 3.47 -0.21
C VAL A 150 9.08 2.13 0.12
N GLY A 151 9.26 1.62 1.34
CA GLY A 151 8.60 0.39 1.77
C GLY A 151 7.08 0.45 1.71
N ILE A 152 6.46 1.55 2.15
CA ILE A 152 5.00 1.73 2.07
C ILE A 152 4.52 1.77 0.63
N GLY A 153 5.20 2.52 -0.25
CA GLY A 153 4.87 2.56 -1.68
C GLY A 153 4.99 1.18 -2.34
N LEU A 154 6.00 0.39 -1.98
CA LEU A 154 6.18 -0.97 -2.50
C LEU A 154 5.09 -1.92 -2.02
N LEU A 155 4.74 -1.90 -0.72
CA LEU A 155 3.67 -2.73 -0.18
C LEU A 155 2.31 -2.34 -0.80
N SER A 156 2.05 -1.06 -1.00
CA SER A 156 0.86 -0.54 -1.70
C SER A 156 0.78 -1.03 -3.15
N ALA A 157 1.88 -0.94 -3.89
CA ALA A 157 1.95 -1.45 -5.25
C ALA A 157 1.73 -2.98 -5.32
N MET A 158 2.33 -3.73 -4.39
CA MET A 158 2.13 -5.17 -4.29
C MET A 158 0.69 -5.54 -3.91
N ALA A 159 0.05 -4.78 -3.02
CA ALA A 159 -1.37 -4.96 -2.70
C ALA A 159 -2.26 -4.77 -3.94
N GLY A 160 -2.01 -3.74 -4.75
CA GLY A 160 -2.74 -3.52 -6.00
C GLY A 160 -2.55 -4.67 -7.00
N PHE A 161 -1.32 -5.16 -7.19
CA PHE A 161 -1.02 -6.31 -8.05
C PHE A 161 -1.77 -7.57 -7.61
N GLU A 162 -1.81 -7.79 -6.31
CA GLU A 162 -2.38 -8.98 -5.73
C GLU A 162 -3.90 -9.11 -5.93
N ILE A 163 -4.63 -7.99 -5.89
CA ILE A 163 -6.07 -7.95 -6.19
C ILE A 163 -6.36 -8.52 -7.58
N VAL A 164 -5.52 -8.18 -8.57
CA VAL A 164 -5.64 -8.70 -9.93
C VAL A 164 -5.23 -10.16 -9.98
N TYR A 165 -4.07 -10.48 -9.39
CA TYR A 165 -3.47 -11.80 -9.51
C TYR A 165 -4.35 -12.89 -8.89
N VAL A 166 -5.09 -12.57 -7.83
CA VAL A 166 -6.00 -13.51 -7.19
C VAL A 166 -7.13 -14.01 -8.10
N VAL A 167 -7.51 -13.21 -9.10
CA VAL A 167 -8.52 -13.61 -10.10
C VAL A 167 -7.90 -14.50 -11.18
N VAL A 168 -6.61 -14.29 -11.47
CA VAL A 168 -5.86 -15.11 -12.43
C VAL A 168 -5.60 -16.50 -11.85
N GLU A 169 -5.16 -16.58 -10.58
CA GLU A 169 -4.81 -17.83 -9.91
C GLU A 169 -5.37 -17.85 -8.47
N PRO A 170 -6.62 -18.30 -8.25
CA PRO A 170 -7.29 -18.28 -6.96
C PRO A 170 -6.87 -19.47 -6.07
N SER A 171 -5.56 -19.63 -5.82
CA SER A 171 -5.02 -20.74 -5.03
C SER A 171 -4.45 -20.31 -3.67
N LEU A 172 -4.64 -21.15 -2.65
CA LEU A 172 -4.12 -20.88 -1.30
C LEU A 172 -2.59 -20.74 -1.28
N ALA A 173 -1.89 -21.50 -2.13
CA ALA A 173 -0.44 -21.44 -2.25
C ALA A 173 0.04 -20.07 -2.72
N VAL A 174 -0.63 -19.49 -3.74
CA VAL A 174 -0.34 -18.14 -4.22
C VAL A 174 -0.56 -17.09 -3.14
N LEU A 175 -1.63 -17.21 -2.35
CA LEU A 175 -1.90 -16.26 -1.29
C LEU A 175 -0.88 -16.32 -0.16
N ALA A 176 -0.46 -17.53 0.20
CA ALA A 176 0.61 -17.72 1.18
C ALA A 176 1.92 -17.12 0.67
N PHE A 177 2.25 -17.32 -0.62
CA PHE A 177 3.44 -16.76 -1.25
C PHE A 177 3.40 -15.22 -1.30
N MET A 178 2.28 -14.62 -1.70
CA MET A 178 2.12 -13.16 -1.69
C MET A 178 2.21 -12.59 -0.27
N THR A 179 1.67 -13.28 0.72
CA THR A 179 1.82 -12.90 2.13
C THR A 179 3.29 -12.94 2.56
N ALA A 180 4.02 -13.99 2.16
CA ALA A 180 5.45 -14.10 2.42
C ALA A 180 6.25 -12.96 1.74
N ILE A 181 5.86 -12.53 0.54
CA ILE A 181 6.46 -11.36 -0.13
C ILE A 181 6.25 -10.08 0.69
N HIS A 182 5.03 -9.81 1.16
CA HIS A 182 4.75 -8.61 1.97
C HIS A 182 5.56 -8.60 3.28
N ILE A 183 5.69 -9.75 3.94
CA ILE A 183 6.52 -9.90 5.12
C ILE A 183 7.99 -9.70 4.76
N GLY A 184 8.47 -10.31 3.69
CA GLY A 184 9.86 -10.17 3.20
C GLY A 184 10.22 -8.72 2.91
N ILE A 185 9.37 -8.00 2.19
CA ILE A 185 9.53 -6.56 1.94
C ILE A 185 9.61 -5.80 3.26
N SER A 186 8.71 -6.09 4.21
CA SER A 186 8.69 -5.41 5.50
C SER A 186 9.96 -5.63 6.32
N ILE A 187 10.54 -6.84 6.26
CA ILE A 187 11.82 -7.16 6.91
C ILE A 187 12.96 -6.38 6.25
N VAL A 188 13.05 -6.38 4.92
CA VAL A 188 14.11 -5.65 4.19
C VAL A 188 14.02 -4.16 4.49
N VAL A 189 12.82 -3.58 4.42
CA VAL A 189 12.58 -2.16 4.74
C VAL A 189 12.93 -1.87 6.20
N SER A 190 12.53 -2.74 7.13
CA SER A 190 12.91 -2.62 8.54
C SER A 190 14.43 -2.56 8.71
N TYR A 191 15.17 -3.41 8.01
CA TYR A 191 16.64 -3.39 8.05
C TYR A 191 17.21 -2.09 7.49
N LEU A 192 16.69 -1.60 6.37
CA LEU A 192 17.13 -0.32 5.76
C LEU A 192 16.85 0.88 6.67
N ILE A 193 15.71 0.89 7.38
CA ILE A 193 15.37 1.96 8.35
C ILE A 193 16.40 2.03 9.47
N VAL A 194 16.80 0.86 10.01
CA VAL A 194 17.78 0.79 11.09
C VAL A 194 19.19 1.11 10.58
N GLY A 195 19.56 0.64 9.39
CA GLY A 195 20.85 0.96 8.78
C GLY A 195 21.02 2.46 8.54
N ALA A 196 20.03 3.10 7.93
CA ALA A 196 20.06 4.54 7.65
C ALA A 196 20.17 5.39 8.93
N SER A 197 19.60 4.94 10.06
CA SER A 197 19.76 5.66 11.33
C SER A 197 21.17 5.56 11.92
N THR A 198 21.87 4.46 11.72
CA THR A 198 23.24 4.30 12.22
C THR A 198 24.21 5.19 11.46
N ASP A 199 24.08 5.26 10.13
CA ASP A 199 24.93 6.11 9.27
C ASP A 199 24.79 7.60 9.63
N GLU A 200 23.59 8.06 10.01
CA GLU A 200 23.36 9.43 10.48
C GLU A 200 24.11 9.74 11.78
N VAL A 201 24.27 8.77 12.68
CA VAL A 201 24.97 8.95 13.97
C VAL A 201 26.48 9.01 13.78
N GLU A 202 27.06 8.15 12.94
CA GLU A 202 28.51 8.13 12.66
C GLU A 202 28.97 9.37 11.87
N GLY A 203 28.13 9.91 10.98
CA GLY A 203 28.45 11.12 10.21
C GLY A 203 28.55 12.41 11.05
N LEU A 204 28.17 12.38 12.32
CA LEU A 204 28.21 13.52 13.25
C LEU A 204 29.37 13.47 14.26
N SER A 205 30.14 12.38 14.31
CA SER A 205 31.31 12.19 15.21
C SER A 205 32.64 12.42 14.50
#